data_AF-A0A9P1DP18-F1
#
_entry.id   AF-A0A9P1DP18-F1
#
_cell.length_a   1.000
_cell.length_b   1.000
_cell.length_c   1.000
_cell.angle_alpha   90.00
_cell.angle_beta   90.00
_cell.angle_gamma   90.00
#
_symmetry.space_group_name_H-M   'P 1'
#
loop_
_entity.id
_entity.type
_entity.pdbx_description
1 polymer ?
#
loop_
_entity_poly.entity_id
_entity_poly.type
_entity_poly.pdbx_seq_one_letter_code
_entity_poly.pdbx_strand_id
1 'polypeptide(L)'
;MAVIMGASNGLTRFSSLEYQAIMFSLAFAMCVTMAIVEVVMKRFALLPVIFPGVFAIREKRLYFFDIEVKEVTVGKALRWEAMMTMRVTLAVVLSYLWEFCVFKSTTSVGRAFPLQQCQSGMDCGGPDTSIIQSSEFRQPVVIDVYLPSGRCASLNLGNKPGLLVSDLKSAAQQHFGKQLLRLISTEGRFLEPEWSLAEAGLTDGSTVTAVVQSATIAASDGAFAVWCIGGHVVTWGDGQCGGDSDVVKDQLTHVLKVQTTGKAFAALKSDGKVVCWGHPNFGGDNRRVQHLLDKAQDIQATRHAFAAILEDSSVIAWGDPTSGGSNSDVYRLKGVEQIQSTDRAFAAILSNGTVATWGMGDSGGDCGEVQDLLRQVQEIQASARAFAALLADGSVVTWGDRSYGGDSRRVQPELVNVRQIAASERAFAAIRHDGSVVCWGPAEYGGDSRMVRHLLVDVREIQAARDGGFAALLGNGRVVSWGDPTFGGDCSLVADQLKDVRHIQATIGAFAAILKNGRVVTWGHPCCGGDISSFQDTLRNVQEIQSAKRAFAAVLSDGSVVSWGPKGHGGSDVVRVKEVEQVHATTRAFAAISSDGRIMAWGSPEHGGDCSRVESDLSNL
;
A
#
# COMPACT_ATOMS: atom_id res chain seq x y z
N MET A 1 10.83 34.90 -36.76
CA MET A 1 9.63 35.54 -36.17
C MET A 1 9.52 37.03 -36.54
N ALA A 2 10.57 37.85 -36.39
CA ALA A 2 10.50 39.28 -36.75
C ALA A 2 10.33 39.60 -38.26
N VAL A 3 10.65 38.67 -39.17
CA VAL A 3 10.42 38.84 -40.63
C VAL A 3 8.97 38.49 -41.03
N ILE A 4 8.20 37.80 -40.18
CA ILE A 4 6.80 37.41 -40.46
C ILE A 4 5.81 38.49 -40.01
N MET A 5 6.23 39.39 -39.10
CA MET A 5 5.40 40.46 -38.55
C MET A 5 5.63 41.84 -39.22
N GLY A 6 6.19 41.85 -40.43
CA GLY A 6 6.47 43.07 -41.19
C GLY A 6 5.59 43.21 -42.42
N ALA A 7 4.58 44.08 -42.32
CA ALA A 7 3.89 44.75 -43.42
C ALA A 7 3.12 43.90 -44.45
N SER A 8 1.79 43.84 -44.29
CA SER A 8 0.82 44.47 -45.21
C SER A 8 -0.57 43.87 -45.00
N ASN A 9 -1.57 44.74 -45.03
CA ASN A 9 -2.99 44.38 -45.02
C ASN A 9 -3.30 43.49 -46.23
N GLY A 10 -3.42 42.18 -45.99
CA GLY A 10 -3.80 41.23 -47.04
C GLY A 10 -3.90 39.83 -46.47
N LEU A 11 -5.13 39.30 -46.44
CA LEU A 11 -5.44 37.91 -46.10
C LEU A 11 -4.57 36.94 -46.90
N THR A 12 -3.58 36.31 -46.29
CA THR A 12 -2.91 35.13 -46.87
C THR A 12 -3.51 33.88 -46.23
N ARG A 13 -4.44 33.23 -46.94
CA ARG A 13 -4.81 31.84 -46.65
C ARG A 13 -3.62 30.96 -47.03
N PHE A 14 -2.95 30.39 -46.05
CA PHE A 14 -1.91 29.39 -46.29
C PHE A 14 -2.54 28.14 -46.90
N SER A 15 -1.97 27.64 -47.99
CA SER A 15 -2.30 26.30 -48.48
C SER A 15 -1.80 25.24 -47.49
N SER A 16 -2.45 24.06 -47.47
CA SER A 16 -2.05 22.95 -46.58
C SER A 16 -0.56 22.58 -46.72
N LEU A 17 0.00 22.75 -47.92
CA LEU A 17 1.41 22.48 -48.21
C LEU A 17 2.34 23.52 -47.58
N GLU A 18 1.98 24.81 -47.60
CA GLU A 18 2.76 25.88 -46.96
C GLU A 18 2.71 25.76 -45.44
N TYR A 19 1.57 25.37 -44.89
CA TYR A 19 1.44 25.06 -43.47
C TYR A 19 2.37 23.90 -43.08
N GLN A 20 2.35 22.79 -43.83
CA GLN A 20 3.25 21.66 -43.58
C GLN A 20 4.72 22.05 -43.74
N ALA A 21 5.09 22.87 -44.72
CA ALA A 21 6.46 23.33 -44.92
C ALA A 21 6.95 24.23 -43.76
N ILE A 22 6.08 25.13 -43.26
CA ILE A 22 6.36 25.95 -42.08
C ILE A 22 6.50 25.07 -40.83
N MET A 23 5.65 24.06 -40.68
CA MET A 23 5.72 23.09 -39.57
C MET A 23 7.00 22.26 -39.59
N PHE A 24 7.41 21.76 -40.76
CA PHE A 24 8.68 21.05 -40.89
C PHE A 24 9.87 21.97 -40.65
N SER A 25 9.82 23.23 -41.08
CA SER A 25 10.89 24.22 -40.85
C SER A 25 11.01 24.59 -39.37
N LEU A 26 9.89 24.72 -38.66
CA LEU A 26 9.86 24.98 -37.21
C LEU A 26 10.32 23.76 -36.42
N ALA A 27 9.87 22.56 -36.77
CA ALA A 27 10.33 21.32 -36.15
C ALA A 27 11.83 21.13 -36.37
N PHE A 28 12.34 21.41 -37.56
CA PHE A 28 13.77 21.37 -37.86
C PHE A 28 14.55 22.42 -37.05
N ALA A 29 14.07 23.66 -36.99
CA ALA A 29 14.69 24.71 -36.18
C ALA A 29 14.70 24.36 -34.68
N MET A 30 13.64 23.70 -34.18
CA MET A 30 13.56 23.19 -32.81
C MET A 30 14.56 22.05 -32.56
N CYS A 31 14.68 21.10 -33.48
CA CYS A 31 15.69 20.04 -33.37
C CYS A 31 17.11 20.62 -33.39
N VAL A 32 17.36 21.64 -34.22
CA VAL A 32 18.66 22.32 -34.28
C VAL A 32 18.95 23.11 -33.02
N THR A 33 17.99 23.85 -32.46
CA THR A 33 18.21 24.57 -31.19
C THR A 33 18.41 23.59 -30.02
N MET A 34 17.68 22.47 -29.98
CA MET A 34 17.92 21.41 -28.99
C MET A 34 19.31 20.79 -29.14
N ALA A 35 19.77 20.54 -30.37
CA ALA A 35 21.12 20.03 -30.62
C ALA A 35 22.21 21.05 -30.23
N ILE A 36 22.00 22.34 -30.50
CA ILE A 36 22.92 23.41 -30.10
C ILE A 36 22.97 23.53 -28.57
N VAL A 37 21.82 23.51 -27.89
CA VAL A 37 21.77 23.49 -26.42
C VAL A 37 22.50 22.27 -25.87
N GLU A 38 22.35 21.09 -26.49
CA GLU A 38 23.05 19.87 -26.06
C GLU A 38 24.58 19.99 -26.22
N VAL A 39 25.06 20.60 -27.32
CA VAL A 39 26.49 20.85 -27.56
C VAL A 39 27.05 21.89 -26.58
N VAL A 40 26.31 22.97 -26.34
CA VAL A 40 26.70 24.05 -25.40
C VAL A 40 26.73 23.53 -23.97
N MET A 41 25.76 22.73 -23.55
CA MET A 41 25.72 22.09 -22.23
C MET A 41 26.89 21.12 -22.02
N LYS A 42 27.25 20.32 -23.04
CA LYS A 42 28.41 19.43 -23.00
C LYS A 42 29.75 20.18 -22.92
N ARG A 43 29.85 21.35 -23.57
CA ARG A 43 31.09 22.13 -23.65
C ARG A 43 31.32 23.09 -22.48
N PHE A 44 30.26 23.63 -21.87
CA PHE A 44 30.36 24.70 -20.86
C PHE A 44 29.86 24.34 -19.45
N ALA A 45 29.45 23.08 -19.19
CA ALA A 45 29.09 22.58 -17.86
C ALA A 45 28.06 23.45 -17.10
N LEU A 46 26.99 23.84 -17.78
CA LEU A 46 25.97 24.81 -17.32
C LEU A 46 24.97 24.32 -16.25
N LEU A 47 24.98 23.03 -15.91
CA LEU A 47 24.09 22.42 -14.89
C LEU A 47 24.05 23.18 -13.53
N PRO A 48 25.18 23.65 -12.97
CA PRO A 48 25.19 24.41 -11.71
C PRO A 48 24.57 25.80 -11.82
N VAL A 49 24.51 26.37 -13.03
CA VAL A 49 23.96 27.72 -13.28
C VAL A 49 22.45 27.67 -13.40
N ILE A 50 21.91 26.60 -14.00
CA ILE A 50 20.48 26.43 -14.22
C ILE A 50 19.76 25.95 -12.94
N PHE A 51 20.43 25.13 -12.13
CA PHE A 51 19.91 24.64 -10.85
C PHE A 51 20.81 25.04 -9.67
N PRO A 52 20.87 26.34 -9.34
CA PRO A 52 21.68 26.80 -8.22
C PRO A 52 21.17 26.15 -6.92
N GLY A 53 22.04 25.41 -6.24
CA GLY A 53 21.73 24.69 -5.00
C GLY A 53 21.58 23.17 -5.14
N VAL A 54 21.34 22.65 -6.34
CA VAL A 54 21.23 21.20 -6.59
C VAL A 54 22.54 20.63 -7.13
N PHE A 55 23.19 21.35 -8.04
CA PHE A 55 24.50 20.97 -8.59
C PHE A 55 25.54 22.05 -8.28
N ALA A 56 26.71 21.63 -7.79
CA ALA A 56 27.84 22.53 -7.55
C ALA A 56 29.12 21.96 -8.18
N ILE A 57 29.95 22.83 -8.77
CA ILE A 57 31.29 22.44 -9.22
C ILE A 57 32.30 23.12 -8.31
N ARG A 58 33.06 22.31 -7.58
CA ARG A 58 34.22 22.76 -6.79
C ARG A 58 35.45 22.02 -7.29
N GLU A 59 36.51 22.75 -7.60
CA GLU A 59 37.81 22.20 -8.04
C GLU A 59 37.72 21.13 -9.16
N LYS A 60 36.92 21.41 -10.21
CA LYS A 60 36.67 20.51 -11.36
C LYS A 60 35.93 19.19 -11.02
N ARG A 61 35.35 19.04 -9.83
CA ARG A 61 34.50 17.90 -9.44
C ARG A 61 33.04 18.34 -9.29
N LEU A 62 32.11 17.47 -9.72
CA LEU A 62 30.67 17.75 -9.73
C LEU A 62 30.03 17.15 -8.47
N TYR A 63 29.28 17.98 -7.76
CA TYR A 63 28.54 17.64 -6.56
C TYR A 63 27.04 17.71 -6.83
N PHE A 64 26.28 16.77 -6.29
CA PHE A 64 24.82 16.75 -6.29
C PHE A 64 24.35 16.76 -4.84
N PHE A 65 23.63 17.80 -4.41
CA PHE A 65 23.31 18.05 -2.98
C PHE A 65 24.54 17.93 -2.05
N ASP A 66 25.66 18.55 -2.44
CA ASP A 66 26.95 18.48 -1.72
C ASP A 66 27.57 17.06 -1.57
N ILE A 67 27.01 16.05 -2.24
CA ILE A 67 27.61 14.71 -2.33
C ILE A 67 28.50 14.64 -3.58
N GLU A 68 29.78 14.29 -3.38
CA GLU A 68 30.75 14.12 -4.48
C GLU A 68 30.35 12.90 -5.33
N VAL A 69 30.01 13.12 -6.60
CA VAL A 69 29.63 12.03 -7.51
C VAL A 69 30.90 11.31 -7.97
N LYS A 70 31.28 10.24 -7.26
CA LYS A 70 32.57 9.55 -7.44
C LYS A 70 32.62 8.52 -8.59
N GLU A 71 31.54 8.26 -9.32
CA GLU A 71 31.53 7.28 -10.41
C GLU A 71 30.97 7.77 -11.75
N VAL A 72 31.63 7.32 -12.82
CA VAL A 72 31.33 7.66 -14.23
C VAL A 72 29.94 7.16 -14.68
N THR A 73 29.41 6.11 -14.05
CA THR A 73 28.10 5.49 -14.33
C THR A 73 26.95 6.26 -13.71
N VAL A 74 27.04 6.59 -12.41
CA VAL A 74 26.02 7.37 -11.69
C VAL A 74 25.93 8.80 -12.24
N GLY A 75 27.08 9.42 -12.54
CA GLY A 75 27.10 10.75 -13.17
C GLY A 75 26.50 10.78 -14.59
N LYS A 76 26.54 9.66 -15.34
CA LYS A 76 25.88 9.54 -16.65
C LYS A 76 24.38 9.36 -16.51
N ALA A 77 23.91 8.56 -15.56
CA ALA A 77 22.49 8.35 -15.28
C ALA A 77 21.82 9.65 -14.79
N LEU A 78 22.43 10.35 -13.83
CA LEU A 78 21.92 11.64 -13.32
C LEU A 78 21.90 12.72 -14.40
N ARG A 79 22.92 12.79 -15.26
CA ARG A 79 22.90 13.69 -16.43
C ARG A 79 21.79 13.31 -17.40
N TRP A 80 21.54 12.03 -17.61
CA TRP A 80 20.48 11.55 -18.50
C TRP A 80 19.10 11.91 -17.97
N GLU A 81 18.84 11.72 -16.67
CA GLU A 81 17.58 12.11 -16.05
C GLU A 81 17.37 13.62 -16.03
N ALA A 82 18.38 14.40 -15.66
CA ALA A 82 18.29 15.87 -15.70
C ALA A 82 18.05 16.38 -17.14
N MET A 83 18.66 15.74 -18.14
CA MET A 83 18.39 16.03 -19.56
C MET A 83 16.97 15.65 -19.98
N MET A 84 16.43 14.54 -19.50
CA MET A 84 15.04 14.14 -19.79
C MET A 84 14.04 15.09 -19.15
N THR A 85 14.23 15.46 -17.88
CA THR A 85 13.38 16.42 -17.20
C THR A 85 13.37 17.75 -17.93
N MET A 86 14.54 18.27 -18.34
CA MET A 86 14.61 19.53 -19.08
C MET A 86 13.98 19.42 -20.49
N ARG A 87 14.12 18.28 -21.17
CA ARG A 87 13.46 18.01 -22.47
C ARG A 87 11.94 18.02 -22.33
N VAL A 88 11.42 17.40 -21.27
CA VAL A 88 9.98 17.39 -20.96
C VAL A 88 9.51 18.79 -20.60
N THR A 89 10.24 19.54 -19.76
CA THR A 89 9.87 20.91 -19.41
C THR A 89 9.87 21.82 -20.63
N LEU A 90 10.87 21.72 -21.52
CA LEU A 90 10.92 22.53 -22.74
C LEU A 90 9.79 22.14 -23.71
N ALA A 91 9.47 20.85 -23.83
CA ALA A 91 8.35 20.38 -24.63
C ALA A 91 7.01 20.90 -24.10
N VAL A 92 6.82 20.92 -22.78
CA VAL A 92 5.61 21.45 -22.12
C VAL A 92 5.51 22.98 -22.28
N VAL A 93 6.62 23.71 -22.11
CA VAL A 93 6.63 25.17 -22.31
C VAL A 93 6.35 25.53 -23.77
N LEU A 94 6.88 24.77 -24.72
CA LEU A 94 6.64 24.98 -26.14
C LEU A 94 5.24 24.54 -26.58
N SER A 95 4.65 23.51 -25.97
CA SER A 95 3.24 23.16 -26.20
C SER A 95 2.30 24.23 -25.62
N TYR A 96 2.65 24.83 -24.48
CA TYR A 96 1.92 25.97 -23.93
C TYR A 96 2.03 27.22 -24.81
N LEU A 97 3.22 27.54 -25.30
CA LEU A 97 3.42 28.64 -26.25
C LEU A 97 2.68 28.40 -27.57
N TRP A 98 2.59 27.15 -28.03
CA TRP A 98 1.81 26.74 -29.19
C TRP A 98 0.31 27.00 -29.00
N GLU A 99 -0.25 26.55 -27.88
CA GLU A 99 -1.66 26.77 -27.55
C GLU A 99 -2.00 28.27 -27.44
N PHE A 100 -1.09 29.06 -26.87
CA PHE A 100 -1.31 30.50 -26.67
C PHE A 100 -1.09 31.36 -27.93
N CYS A 101 -0.11 31.02 -28.77
CA CYS A 101 0.19 31.82 -29.97
C CYS A 101 -0.61 31.37 -31.21
N VAL A 102 -0.91 30.09 -31.36
CA VAL A 102 -1.53 29.52 -32.58
C VAL A 102 -3.03 29.32 -32.41
N PHE A 103 -3.49 28.78 -31.28
CA PHE A 103 -4.92 28.48 -31.09
C PHE A 103 -5.75 29.70 -30.69
N LYS A 104 -5.22 30.57 -29.82
CA LYS A 104 -5.90 31.82 -29.42
C LYS A 104 -5.95 32.89 -30.52
N SER A 105 -5.05 32.83 -31.51
CA SER A 105 -5.11 33.75 -32.67
C SER A 105 -6.15 33.33 -33.70
N THR A 106 -6.51 32.04 -33.77
CA THR A 106 -7.64 31.55 -34.59
C THR A 106 -9.03 31.85 -34.02
N THR A 107 -9.13 32.24 -32.75
CA THR A 107 -10.43 32.50 -32.09
C THR A 107 -10.88 33.96 -32.13
N SER A 108 -10.10 34.88 -32.70
CA SER A 108 -10.45 36.31 -32.79
C SER A 108 -10.96 36.77 -34.17
N VAL A 109 -11.68 35.90 -34.90
CA VAL A 109 -12.43 36.31 -36.11
C VAL A 109 -13.85 35.78 -36.08
N GLY A 110 -14.72 36.54 -35.41
CA GLY A 110 -16.18 36.42 -35.45
C GLY A 110 -16.78 37.79 -35.13
N ARG A 111 -17.24 38.49 -36.17
CA ARG A 111 -17.61 39.91 -36.23
C ARG A 111 -18.62 40.38 -35.17
N ALA A 112 -18.44 41.62 -34.71
CA ALA A 112 -19.51 42.47 -34.19
C ALA A 112 -20.40 42.98 -35.34
N PHE A 113 -21.72 42.95 -35.15
CA PHE A 113 -22.68 43.70 -35.98
C PHE A 113 -23.34 44.79 -35.10
N PRO A 114 -23.44 46.04 -35.56
CA PRO A 114 -23.82 47.19 -34.72
C PRO A 114 -25.32 47.48 -34.83
N LEU A 115 -25.97 47.78 -33.70
CA LEU A 115 -27.28 48.45 -33.69
C LEU A 115 -27.26 49.59 -32.67
N GLN A 116 -26.53 50.65 -33.03
CA GLN A 116 -26.82 52.02 -32.59
C GLN A 116 -27.41 52.76 -33.80
N GLN A 117 -28.71 52.60 -34.02
CA GLN A 117 -29.57 53.57 -34.73
C GLN A 117 -31.02 53.06 -34.72
N CYS A 118 -31.78 53.50 -33.72
CA CYS A 118 -33.23 53.68 -33.79
C CYS A 118 -33.59 54.78 -32.78
N GLN A 119 -33.21 56.03 -33.08
CA GLN A 119 -33.77 57.24 -32.51
C GLN A 119 -34.39 58.05 -33.64
N SER A 120 -35.63 57.72 -33.99
CA SER A 120 -36.64 58.62 -34.55
C SER A 120 -37.91 57.79 -34.75
N GLY A 121 -38.96 58.15 -34.00
CA GLY A 121 -40.14 57.32 -33.83
C GLY A 121 -40.83 56.90 -35.12
N MET A 122 -41.29 55.65 -35.14
CA MET A 122 -42.62 55.30 -35.60
C MET A 122 -43.02 53.92 -35.05
N ASP A 123 -44.13 53.98 -34.31
CA ASP A 123 -45.16 53.04 -33.88
C ASP A 123 -44.93 51.54 -33.54
N CYS A 124 -45.58 51.21 -32.42
CA CYS A 124 -45.82 49.91 -31.82
C CYS A 124 -47.17 49.32 -32.28
N GLY A 125 -47.33 48.00 -32.13
CA GLY A 125 -48.64 47.31 -32.07
C GLY A 125 -48.83 46.31 -33.22
N GLY A 126 -49.25 45.06 -33.03
CA GLY A 126 -49.86 44.37 -31.90
C GLY A 126 -49.89 42.84 -32.19
N PRO A 127 -50.66 42.05 -31.40
CA PRO A 127 -50.33 40.68 -31.02
C PRO A 127 -50.95 39.60 -31.94
N ASP A 128 -50.66 38.34 -31.59
CA ASP A 128 -51.16 37.08 -32.14
C ASP A 128 -50.27 36.42 -33.20
N THR A 129 -49.45 35.47 -32.77
CA THR A 129 -49.66 34.04 -33.10
C THR A 129 -48.59 33.14 -32.46
N SER A 130 -49.08 32.07 -31.84
CA SER A 130 -48.36 30.85 -31.42
C SER A 130 -47.18 31.03 -30.46
N ILE A 131 -47.50 30.93 -29.16
CA ILE A 131 -46.62 30.31 -28.18
C ILE A 131 -46.29 28.90 -28.69
N ILE A 132 -45.19 28.75 -29.41
CA ILE A 132 -44.45 27.49 -29.39
C ILE A 132 -43.83 27.47 -28.00
N GLN A 133 -44.47 26.78 -27.05
CA GLN A 133 -43.74 26.20 -25.94
C GLN A 133 -42.73 25.25 -26.57
N SER A 134 -41.53 25.75 -26.88
CA SER A 134 -40.37 24.90 -27.01
C SER A 134 -40.17 24.32 -25.62
N SER A 135 -40.78 23.16 -25.38
CA SER A 135 -40.20 22.19 -24.48
C SER A 135 -38.73 22.09 -24.91
N GLU A 136 -37.83 22.71 -24.15
CA GLU A 136 -36.42 22.38 -24.24
C GLU A 136 -36.36 20.87 -24.01
N PHE A 137 -36.29 20.11 -25.11
CA PHE A 137 -35.82 18.74 -25.08
C PHE A 137 -34.36 18.82 -24.67
N ARG A 138 -34.10 19.02 -23.37
CA ARG A 138 -32.78 18.75 -22.82
C ARG A 138 -32.55 17.27 -23.05
N GLN A 139 -31.41 16.93 -23.63
CA GLN A 139 -31.04 15.53 -23.76
C GLN A 139 -30.66 15.00 -22.38
N PRO A 140 -31.04 13.75 -22.04
CA PRO A 140 -30.67 13.13 -20.78
C PRO A 140 -29.16 13.15 -20.65
N VAL A 141 -28.66 13.67 -19.52
CA VAL A 141 -27.23 13.71 -19.25
C VAL A 141 -26.79 12.31 -18.82
N VAL A 142 -26.01 11.66 -19.67
CA VAL A 142 -25.37 10.38 -19.39
C VAL A 142 -23.92 10.63 -19.02
N ILE A 143 -23.50 10.14 -17.86
CA ILE A 143 -22.12 10.25 -17.39
C ILE A 143 -21.56 8.86 -17.13
N ASP A 144 -20.39 8.59 -17.67
CA ASP A 144 -19.67 7.34 -17.47
C ASP A 144 -18.84 7.42 -16.20
N VAL A 145 -19.17 6.57 -15.23
CA VAL A 145 -18.45 6.48 -13.97
C VAL A 145 -17.57 5.24 -13.98
N TYR A 146 -16.28 5.43 -13.74
CA TYR A 146 -15.28 4.37 -13.66
C TYR A 146 -14.87 4.14 -12.20
N LEU A 147 -14.82 2.87 -11.80
CA LEU A 147 -14.15 2.46 -10.58
C LEU A 147 -12.66 2.22 -10.86
N PRO A 148 -11.76 2.43 -9.88
CA PRO A 148 -10.35 2.08 -10.00
C PRO A 148 -10.08 0.61 -10.35
N SER A 149 -11.05 -0.26 -10.08
CA SER A 149 -11.02 -1.68 -10.47
C SER A 149 -11.19 -1.91 -11.98
N GLY A 150 -11.47 -0.86 -12.77
CA GLY A 150 -11.73 -0.94 -14.21
C GLY A 150 -13.19 -1.22 -14.58
N ARG A 151 -14.08 -1.42 -13.59
CA ARG A 151 -15.54 -1.49 -13.82
C ARG A 151 -16.06 -0.10 -14.21
N CYS A 152 -16.96 -0.03 -15.19
CA CYS A 152 -17.60 1.21 -15.60
C CYS A 152 -19.13 1.08 -15.67
N ALA A 153 -19.82 2.19 -15.48
CA ALA A 153 -21.26 2.29 -15.64
C ALA A 153 -21.65 3.64 -16.26
N SER A 154 -22.49 3.58 -17.28
CA SER A 154 -23.11 4.77 -17.88
C SER A 154 -24.38 5.11 -17.12
N LEU A 155 -24.35 6.20 -16.35
CA LEU A 155 -25.46 6.61 -15.49
C LEU A 155 -26.28 7.69 -16.18
N ASN A 156 -27.57 7.41 -16.38
CA ASN A 156 -28.51 8.37 -16.92
C ASN A 156 -29.18 9.13 -15.77
N LEU A 157 -28.85 10.42 -15.62
CA LEU A 157 -29.39 11.29 -14.56
C LEU A 157 -30.68 12.01 -14.96
N GLY A 158 -31.19 11.75 -16.17
CA GLY A 158 -32.40 12.38 -16.70
C GLY A 158 -32.22 13.86 -17.04
N ASN A 159 -33.35 14.59 -17.04
CA ASN A 159 -33.47 15.96 -17.57
C ASN A 159 -33.81 17.02 -16.52
N LYS A 160 -33.48 16.79 -15.24
CA LYS A 160 -33.85 17.73 -14.18
C LYS A 160 -32.91 18.96 -14.19
N PRO A 161 -33.45 20.19 -14.10
CA PRO A 161 -32.62 21.36 -13.88
C PRO A 161 -32.00 21.32 -12.49
N GLY A 162 -30.72 21.68 -12.38
CA GLY A 162 -30.00 21.76 -11.10
C GLY A 162 -29.39 20.44 -10.59
N LEU A 163 -29.13 19.47 -11.49
CA LEU A 163 -28.41 18.26 -11.10
C LEU A 163 -27.05 18.59 -10.48
N LEU A 164 -26.81 18.04 -9.30
CA LEU A 164 -25.58 18.22 -8.55
C LEU A 164 -24.64 17.02 -8.72
N VAL A 165 -23.37 17.22 -8.40
CA VAL A 165 -22.39 16.13 -8.28
C VAL A 165 -22.83 15.11 -7.22
N SER A 166 -23.55 15.53 -6.18
CA SER A 166 -24.14 14.64 -5.17
C SER A 166 -25.21 13.69 -5.74
N ASP A 167 -25.99 14.12 -6.74
CA ASP A 167 -26.97 13.28 -7.43
C ASP A 167 -26.27 12.20 -8.28
N LEU A 168 -25.21 12.60 -9.01
CA LEU A 168 -24.35 11.68 -9.77
C LEU A 168 -23.70 10.66 -8.84
N LYS A 169 -23.15 11.13 -7.72
CA LYS A 169 -22.55 10.28 -6.69
C LYS A 169 -23.58 9.28 -6.15
N SER A 170 -24.80 9.73 -5.82
CA SER A 170 -25.87 8.87 -5.30
C SER A 170 -26.32 7.83 -6.32
N ALA A 171 -26.48 8.22 -7.59
CA ALA A 171 -26.81 7.29 -8.67
C ALA A 171 -25.70 6.25 -8.88
N ALA A 172 -24.44 6.66 -8.80
CA ALA A 172 -23.29 5.76 -8.89
C ALA A 172 -23.24 4.79 -7.71
N GLN A 173 -23.48 5.27 -6.48
CA GLN A 173 -23.56 4.43 -5.29
C GLN A 173 -24.66 3.38 -5.42
N GLN A 174 -25.85 3.77 -5.91
CA GLN A 174 -26.96 2.83 -6.14
C GLN A 174 -26.64 1.81 -7.23
N HIS A 175 -25.99 2.22 -8.32
CA HIS A 175 -25.66 1.32 -9.42
C HIS A 175 -24.57 0.31 -9.06
N PHE A 176 -23.50 0.77 -8.40
CA PHE A 176 -22.38 -0.08 -8.01
C PHE A 176 -22.62 -0.83 -6.70
N GLY A 177 -23.64 -0.45 -5.91
CA GLY A 177 -23.86 -1.01 -4.58
C GLY A 177 -22.69 -0.75 -3.62
N LYS A 178 -21.93 0.33 -3.82
CA LYS A 178 -20.73 0.68 -3.03
C LYS A 178 -20.84 2.11 -2.49
N GLN A 179 -20.33 2.34 -1.29
CA GLN A 179 -20.13 3.68 -0.74
C GLN A 179 -19.01 4.38 -1.52
N LEU A 180 -19.31 5.55 -2.10
CA LEU A 180 -18.31 6.35 -2.82
C LEU A 180 -17.82 7.46 -1.89
N LEU A 181 -16.51 7.64 -1.80
CA LEU A 181 -15.91 8.73 -1.05
C LEU A 181 -16.05 10.03 -1.84
N ARG A 182 -15.50 10.06 -3.06
CA ARG A 182 -15.49 11.23 -3.96
C ARG A 182 -15.55 10.83 -5.43
N LEU A 183 -15.87 11.81 -6.27
CA LEU A 183 -15.73 11.71 -7.72
C LEU A 183 -14.58 12.60 -8.19
N ILE A 184 -13.81 12.13 -9.16
CA ILE A 184 -12.66 12.82 -9.74
C ILE A 184 -12.91 12.95 -11.25
N SER A 185 -12.72 14.14 -11.81
CA SER A 185 -12.77 14.33 -13.26
C SER A 185 -11.58 13.67 -13.96
N THR A 186 -11.63 13.50 -15.28
CA THR A 186 -10.49 13.01 -16.09
C THR A 186 -9.23 13.86 -15.97
N GLU A 187 -9.38 15.12 -15.57
CA GLU A 187 -8.28 16.07 -15.36
C GLU A 187 -7.66 15.94 -13.95
N GLY A 188 -8.12 15.00 -13.13
CA GLY A 188 -7.63 14.79 -11.77
C GLY A 188 -8.21 15.77 -10.74
N ARG A 189 -9.27 16.52 -11.08
CA ARG A 189 -9.91 17.47 -10.17
C ARG A 189 -10.92 16.76 -9.28
N PHE A 190 -10.84 16.96 -7.96
CA PHE A 190 -11.87 16.53 -7.03
C PHE A 190 -13.15 17.33 -7.24
N LEU A 191 -14.25 16.62 -7.44
CA LEU A 191 -15.55 17.22 -7.65
C LEU A 191 -16.26 17.36 -6.30
N GLU A 192 -16.60 18.59 -5.94
CA GLU A 192 -17.32 18.85 -4.68
C GLU A 192 -18.81 18.53 -4.83
N PRO A 193 -19.46 17.92 -3.81
CA PRO A 193 -20.84 17.45 -3.92
C PRO A 193 -21.88 18.55 -4.20
N GLU A 194 -21.59 19.78 -3.77
CA GLU A 194 -22.48 20.94 -3.90
C GLU A 194 -22.40 21.60 -5.28
N TRP A 195 -21.42 21.26 -6.11
CA TRP A 195 -21.31 21.81 -7.44
C TRP A 195 -22.42 21.25 -8.34
N SER A 196 -22.98 22.11 -9.17
CA SER A 196 -23.77 21.65 -10.31
C SER A 196 -22.88 20.89 -11.30
N LEU A 197 -23.46 19.95 -12.06
CA LEU A 197 -22.71 19.24 -13.10
C LEU A 197 -22.03 20.21 -14.08
N ALA A 198 -22.68 21.33 -14.40
CA ALA A 198 -22.12 22.37 -15.26
C ALA A 198 -20.91 23.08 -14.63
N GLU A 199 -20.94 23.42 -13.35
CA GLU A 199 -19.80 24.02 -12.63
C GLU A 199 -18.62 23.04 -12.47
N ALA A 200 -18.93 21.75 -12.36
CA ALA A 200 -17.95 20.67 -12.36
C ALA A 200 -17.36 20.38 -13.75
N GLY A 201 -17.86 21.04 -14.82
CA GLY A 201 -17.43 20.81 -16.20
C GLY A 201 -17.94 19.49 -16.80
N LEU A 202 -18.95 18.86 -16.18
CA LEU A 202 -19.53 17.59 -16.61
C LEU A 202 -20.69 17.81 -17.57
N THR A 203 -20.56 17.25 -18.76
CA THR A 203 -21.56 17.25 -19.83
C THR A 203 -21.91 15.82 -20.25
N ASP A 204 -22.88 15.65 -21.15
CA ASP A 204 -23.24 14.33 -21.69
C ASP A 204 -22.01 13.63 -22.30
N GLY A 205 -21.82 12.35 -21.96
CA GLY A 205 -20.65 11.56 -22.34
C GLY A 205 -19.38 11.85 -21.52
N SER A 206 -19.43 12.69 -20.49
CA SER A 206 -18.28 12.91 -19.61
C SER A 206 -17.93 11.66 -18.82
N THR A 207 -16.64 11.49 -18.56
CA THR A 207 -16.12 10.36 -17.79
C THR A 207 -15.60 10.87 -16.44
N VAL A 208 -15.93 10.16 -15.36
CA VAL A 208 -15.45 10.46 -14.02
C VAL A 208 -14.96 9.19 -13.35
N THR A 209 -13.94 9.31 -12.52
CA THR A 209 -13.43 8.21 -11.70
C THR A 209 -13.99 8.34 -10.29
N ALA A 210 -14.71 7.33 -9.82
CA ALA A 210 -15.25 7.29 -8.48
C ALA A 210 -14.25 6.65 -7.51
N VAL A 211 -13.89 7.38 -6.46
CA VAL A 211 -13.08 6.86 -5.36
C VAL A 211 -14.01 6.09 -4.42
N VAL A 212 -13.85 4.78 -4.36
CA VAL A 212 -14.61 3.91 -3.46
C VAL A 212 -14.10 4.09 -2.03
N GLN A 213 -15.03 4.24 -1.09
CA GLN A 213 -14.69 4.14 0.33
C GLN A 213 -14.48 2.66 0.64
N SER A 214 -13.22 2.27 0.87
CA SER A 214 -12.87 0.88 1.14
C SER A 214 -12.79 0.64 2.63
N ALA A 215 -13.56 -0.32 3.13
CA ALA A 215 -13.44 -0.80 4.49
C ALA A 215 -12.07 -1.48 4.69
N THR A 216 -11.45 -1.24 5.83
CA THR A 216 -10.19 -1.88 6.24
C THR A 216 -10.44 -2.63 7.54
N ILE A 217 -9.87 -3.83 7.67
CA ILE A 217 -10.00 -4.67 8.87
C ILE A 217 -8.65 -4.80 9.58
N ALA A 218 -8.68 -4.72 10.91
CA ALA A 218 -7.60 -5.10 11.79
C ALA A 218 -8.06 -6.23 12.72
N ALA A 219 -7.14 -7.14 13.07
CA ALA A 219 -7.41 -8.29 13.93
C ALA A 219 -6.43 -8.34 15.11
N SER A 220 -6.94 -8.63 16.30
CA SER A 220 -6.17 -9.02 17.48
C SER A 220 -6.19 -10.56 17.65
N ASP A 221 -5.76 -11.11 18.79
CA ASP A 221 -5.80 -12.57 18.99
C ASP A 221 -7.25 -13.11 18.90
N GLY A 222 -8.27 -12.31 19.25
CA GLY A 222 -9.67 -12.76 19.36
C GLY A 222 -10.75 -11.74 18.99
N ALA A 223 -10.39 -10.61 18.39
CA ALA A 223 -11.37 -9.61 17.97
C ALA A 223 -11.00 -8.96 16.65
N PHE A 224 -11.99 -8.37 15.99
CA PHE A 224 -11.83 -7.59 14.78
C PHE A 224 -12.29 -6.15 15.00
N ALA A 225 -11.66 -5.23 14.27
CA ALA A 225 -12.09 -3.87 14.11
C ALA A 225 -12.13 -3.55 12.62
N VAL A 226 -13.26 -3.04 12.14
CA VAL A 226 -13.41 -2.56 10.76
C VAL A 226 -13.68 -1.06 10.77
N TRP A 227 -13.09 -0.36 9.82
CA TRP A 227 -13.33 1.07 9.65
C TRP A 227 -13.21 1.48 8.19
N CYS A 228 -13.89 2.57 7.86
CA CYS A 228 -13.75 3.26 6.60
C CYS A 228 -13.04 4.61 6.84
N ILE A 229 -12.20 5.07 5.92
CA ILE A 229 -11.57 6.40 6.04
C ILE A 229 -12.69 7.45 6.13
N GLY A 230 -12.71 8.21 7.22
CA GLY A 230 -13.73 9.21 7.52
C GLY A 230 -15.06 8.67 8.07
N GLY A 231 -15.20 7.36 8.24
CA GLY A 231 -16.36 6.69 8.82
C GLY A 231 -16.18 6.32 10.30
N HIS A 232 -17.14 5.55 10.82
CA HIS A 232 -17.09 4.98 12.17
C HIS A 232 -16.23 3.72 12.21
N VAL A 233 -15.83 3.32 13.42
CA VAL A 233 -15.19 2.03 13.66
C VAL A 233 -16.23 1.09 14.26
N VAL A 234 -16.35 -0.11 13.71
CA VAL A 234 -17.19 -1.18 14.25
C VAL A 234 -16.28 -2.32 14.71
N THR A 235 -16.52 -2.83 15.92
CA THR A 235 -15.72 -3.89 16.53
C THR A 235 -16.59 -5.07 16.91
N TRP A 236 -16.04 -6.28 16.88
CA TRP A 236 -16.71 -7.49 17.35
C TRP A 236 -15.70 -8.57 17.76
N GLY A 237 -16.17 -9.57 18.51
CA GLY A 237 -15.37 -10.68 19.04
C GLY A 237 -15.24 -10.65 20.56
N ASP A 238 -14.14 -11.16 21.10
CA ASP A 238 -13.90 -11.16 22.54
C ASP A 238 -13.71 -9.74 23.08
N GLY A 239 -14.56 -9.30 24.01
CA GLY A 239 -14.45 -8.01 24.67
C GLY A 239 -13.11 -7.82 25.41
N GLN A 240 -12.51 -8.89 25.95
CA GLN A 240 -11.18 -8.83 26.57
C GLN A 240 -10.05 -8.68 25.55
N CYS A 241 -10.32 -8.95 24.27
CA CYS A 241 -9.37 -8.74 23.18
C CYS A 241 -9.67 -7.48 22.36
N GLY A 242 -10.59 -6.61 22.83
CA GLY A 242 -10.96 -5.36 22.16
C GLY A 242 -12.14 -5.48 21.18
N GLY A 243 -12.95 -6.54 21.28
CA GLY A 243 -14.18 -6.72 20.50
C GLY A 243 -15.35 -5.82 20.91
N ASP A 244 -15.14 -4.94 21.89
CA ASP A 244 -16.08 -3.90 22.31
C ASP A 244 -15.33 -2.56 22.39
N SER A 245 -15.80 -1.58 21.61
CA SER A 245 -15.27 -0.22 21.56
C SER A 245 -16.28 0.85 22.01
N ASP A 246 -17.40 0.46 22.63
CA ASP A 246 -18.50 1.39 22.96
C ASP A 246 -18.04 2.55 23.85
N VAL A 247 -17.12 2.27 24.78
CA VAL A 247 -16.55 3.28 25.71
C VAL A 247 -15.82 4.40 24.97
N VAL A 248 -15.27 4.13 23.79
CA VAL A 248 -14.47 5.10 23.01
C VAL A 248 -15.11 5.43 21.66
N LYS A 249 -16.34 4.96 21.39
CA LYS A 249 -17.02 5.09 20.09
C LYS A 249 -17.08 6.53 19.58
N ASP A 250 -17.39 7.48 20.47
CA ASP A 250 -17.47 8.91 20.12
C ASP A 250 -16.10 9.53 19.77
N GLN A 251 -15.01 8.91 20.20
CA GLN A 251 -13.65 9.36 19.93
C GLN A 251 -13.09 8.78 18.63
N LEU A 252 -13.65 7.66 18.14
CA LEU A 252 -13.22 6.93 16.94
C LEU A 252 -13.76 7.56 15.65
N THR A 253 -13.38 8.82 15.42
CA THR A 253 -13.70 9.60 14.23
C THR A 253 -12.46 9.84 13.38
N HIS A 254 -12.62 9.85 12.04
CA HIS A 254 -11.53 10.09 11.09
C HIS A 254 -10.29 9.21 11.32
N VAL A 255 -10.53 7.92 11.58
CA VAL A 255 -9.45 6.95 11.77
C VAL A 255 -8.74 6.70 10.44
N LEU A 256 -7.40 6.80 10.47
CA LEU A 256 -6.53 6.52 9.33
C LEU A 256 -6.01 5.09 9.37
N LYS A 257 -5.50 4.67 10.54
CA LYS A 257 -4.87 3.36 10.74
C LYS A 257 -5.26 2.81 12.11
N VAL A 258 -5.40 1.48 12.21
CA VAL A 258 -5.55 0.78 13.49
C VAL A 258 -4.42 -0.23 13.60
N GLN A 259 -3.69 -0.18 14.71
CA GLN A 259 -2.66 -1.16 15.07
C GLN A 259 -3.17 -2.03 16.22
N THR A 260 -2.73 -3.30 16.28
CA THR A 260 -3.18 -4.26 17.29
C THR A 260 -2.02 -4.82 18.10
N THR A 261 -2.25 -5.06 19.39
CA THR A 261 -1.49 -6.02 20.20
C THR A 261 -2.28 -7.32 20.28
N GLY A 262 -1.82 -8.28 21.09
CA GLY A 262 -2.56 -9.54 21.27
C GLY A 262 -4.00 -9.33 21.77
N LYS A 263 -4.27 -8.26 22.54
CA LYS A 263 -5.59 -8.05 23.18
C LYS A 263 -6.10 -6.59 23.21
N ALA A 264 -5.44 -5.68 22.50
CA ALA A 264 -5.84 -4.28 22.45
C ALA A 264 -5.65 -3.69 21.06
N PHE A 265 -6.31 -2.56 20.82
CA PHE A 265 -6.25 -1.80 19.58
C PHE A 265 -5.83 -0.36 19.88
N ALA A 266 -5.13 0.24 18.93
CA ALA A 266 -4.79 1.66 18.92
C ALA A 266 -5.13 2.26 17.55
N ALA A 267 -6.10 3.17 17.52
CA ALA A 267 -6.49 3.91 16.31
C ALA A 267 -5.72 5.22 16.22
N LEU A 268 -5.01 5.41 15.11
CA LEU A 268 -4.41 6.67 14.71
C LEU A 268 -5.43 7.49 13.89
N LYS A 269 -5.72 8.70 14.34
CA LYS A 269 -6.65 9.62 13.71
C LYS A 269 -5.95 10.60 12.76
N SER A 270 -6.70 11.23 11.88
CA SER A 270 -6.18 12.22 10.92
C SER A 270 -5.65 13.51 11.55
N ASP A 271 -6.03 13.80 12.79
CA ASP A 271 -5.50 14.91 13.59
C ASP A 271 -4.20 14.54 14.34
N GLY A 272 -3.69 13.32 14.12
CA GLY A 272 -2.48 12.80 14.77
C GLY A 272 -2.70 12.33 16.20
N LYS A 273 -3.94 12.28 16.69
CA LYS A 273 -4.26 11.71 18.02
C LYS A 273 -4.41 10.20 17.96
N VAL A 274 -4.14 9.56 19.08
CA VAL A 274 -4.29 8.11 19.25
C VAL A 274 -5.40 7.81 20.26
N VAL A 275 -6.29 6.89 19.91
CA VAL A 275 -7.37 6.37 20.78
C VAL A 275 -7.20 4.87 20.93
N CYS A 276 -7.15 4.38 22.16
CA CYS A 276 -6.93 2.96 22.46
C CYS A 276 -8.16 2.32 23.12
N TRP A 277 -8.34 1.01 22.91
CA TRP A 277 -9.34 0.20 23.62
C TRP A 277 -8.90 -1.27 23.71
N GLY A 278 -9.66 -2.08 24.46
CA GLY A 278 -9.32 -3.47 24.79
C GLY A 278 -8.63 -3.60 26.15
N HIS A 279 -7.84 -4.66 26.34
CA HIS A 279 -7.28 -4.96 27.65
C HIS A 279 -6.26 -3.91 28.12
N PRO A 280 -6.42 -3.29 29.31
CA PRO A 280 -5.54 -2.20 29.77
C PRO A 280 -4.05 -2.60 29.84
N ASN A 281 -3.74 -3.79 30.38
CA ASN A 281 -2.35 -4.29 30.46
C ASN A 281 -1.71 -4.61 29.10
N PHE A 282 -2.47 -4.58 28.00
CA PHE A 282 -1.96 -4.80 26.65
C PHE A 282 -1.91 -3.49 25.84
N GLY A 283 -2.02 -2.34 26.53
CA GLY A 283 -2.02 -1.02 25.90
C GLY A 283 -3.40 -0.48 25.51
N GLY A 284 -4.48 -1.12 25.96
CA GLY A 284 -5.85 -0.65 25.74
C GLY A 284 -6.21 0.64 26.51
N ASP A 285 -5.34 1.10 27.41
CA ASP A 285 -5.45 2.40 28.09
C ASP A 285 -4.15 3.21 27.91
N ASN A 286 -4.25 4.38 27.26
CA ASN A 286 -3.14 5.30 27.01
C ASN A 286 -3.28 6.64 27.75
N ARG A 287 -4.23 6.79 28.70
CA ARG A 287 -4.52 8.08 29.39
C ARG A 287 -3.28 8.72 30.01
N ARG A 288 -2.34 7.91 30.50
CA ARG A 288 -1.08 8.37 31.13
C ARG A 288 -0.15 9.10 30.16
N VAL A 289 -0.21 8.75 28.88
CA VAL A 289 0.65 9.30 27.82
C VAL A 289 -0.13 10.07 26.74
N GLN A 290 -1.45 10.19 26.87
CA GLN A 290 -2.32 10.82 25.88
C GLN A 290 -1.84 12.23 25.47
N HIS A 291 -1.39 13.02 26.44
CA HIS A 291 -0.88 14.39 26.23
C HIS A 291 0.49 14.44 25.52
N LEU A 292 1.16 13.30 25.36
CA LEU A 292 2.42 13.16 24.62
C LEU A 292 2.19 12.60 23.22
N LEU A 293 1.02 12.04 22.95
CA LEU A 293 0.64 11.42 21.67
C LEU A 293 0.00 12.43 20.71
N ASP A 294 0.39 13.70 20.81
CA ASP A 294 0.00 14.72 19.85
C ASP A 294 0.91 14.58 18.63
N LYS A 295 0.32 14.44 17.44
CA LYS A 295 1.04 14.29 16.15
C LYS A 295 1.78 12.96 15.97
N ALA A 296 1.16 11.87 16.39
CA ALA A 296 1.61 10.54 16.00
C ALA A 296 1.50 10.37 14.47
N GLN A 297 2.51 9.75 13.87
CA GLN A 297 2.56 9.43 12.44
C GLN A 297 2.40 7.93 12.18
N ASP A 298 2.97 7.10 13.06
CA ASP A 298 2.86 5.65 12.96
C ASP A 298 2.80 4.99 14.34
N ILE A 299 2.25 3.78 14.40
CA ILE A 299 2.14 2.97 15.61
C ILE A 299 2.63 1.56 15.30
N GLN A 300 3.54 1.08 16.15
CA GLN A 300 4.07 -0.28 16.14
C GLN A 300 3.71 -0.98 17.45
N ALA A 301 3.69 -2.31 17.46
CA ALA A 301 3.20 -3.08 18.59
C ALA A 301 4.02 -4.36 18.82
N THR A 302 4.34 -4.64 20.07
CA THR A 302 4.67 -6.01 20.52
C THR A 302 3.38 -6.76 20.83
N ARG A 303 3.48 -7.97 21.36
CA ARG A 303 2.28 -8.71 21.80
C ARG A 303 1.52 -8.02 22.94
N HIS A 304 2.18 -7.14 23.71
CA HIS A 304 1.65 -6.57 24.95
C HIS A 304 1.80 -5.04 25.09
N ALA A 305 2.49 -4.36 24.18
CA ALA A 305 2.74 -2.92 24.28
C ALA A 305 2.71 -2.26 22.89
N PHE A 306 2.49 -0.94 22.89
CA PHE A 306 2.54 -0.10 21.71
C PHE A 306 3.67 0.92 21.81
N ALA A 307 4.19 1.33 20.65
CA ALA A 307 5.12 2.43 20.48
C ALA A 307 4.67 3.29 19.29
N ALA A 308 4.42 4.58 19.52
CA ALA A 308 4.09 5.54 18.47
C ALA A 308 5.32 6.34 18.06
N ILE A 309 5.51 6.50 16.76
CA ILE A 309 6.50 7.41 16.17
C ILE A 309 5.80 8.75 15.92
N LEU A 310 6.34 9.83 16.48
CA LEU A 310 5.83 11.19 16.34
C LEU A 310 6.45 11.91 15.13
N GLU A 311 5.85 13.04 14.73
CA GLU A 311 6.33 13.89 13.62
C GLU A 311 7.78 14.39 13.78
N ASP A 312 8.27 14.50 15.03
CA ASP A 312 9.66 14.87 15.32
C ASP A 312 10.63 13.66 15.38
N SER A 313 10.19 12.50 14.88
CA SER A 313 10.91 11.22 14.93
C SER A 313 11.26 10.76 16.34
N SER A 314 10.48 11.17 17.35
CA SER A 314 10.58 10.63 18.71
C SER A 314 9.54 9.56 18.97
N VAL A 315 9.71 8.81 20.06
CA VAL A 315 8.88 7.65 20.36
C VAL A 315 8.21 7.80 21.72
N ILE A 316 6.92 7.48 21.76
CA ILE A 316 6.14 7.35 22.98
C ILE A 316 5.65 5.90 23.08
N ALA A 317 5.91 5.25 24.21
CA ALA A 317 5.51 3.87 24.45
C ALA A 317 4.50 3.76 25.61
N TRP A 318 3.56 2.82 25.49
CA TRP A 318 2.57 2.50 26.52
C TRP A 318 2.13 1.03 26.47
N GLY A 319 1.54 0.54 27.56
CA GLY A 319 1.11 -0.85 27.72
C GLY A 319 1.88 -1.55 28.83
N ASP A 320 2.17 -2.84 28.68
CA ASP A 320 2.95 -3.62 29.65
C ASP A 320 4.40 -3.09 29.73
N PRO A 321 4.85 -2.57 30.90
CA PRO A 321 6.20 -2.08 31.06
C PRO A 321 7.27 -3.15 30.80
N THR A 322 7.00 -4.42 31.10
CA THR A 322 7.96 -5.51 30.88
C THR A 322 8.16 -5.81 29.41
N SER A 323 7.19 -5.43 28.57
CA SER A 323 7.21 -5.63 27.11
C SER A 323 7.57 -4.36 26.34
N GLY A 324 8.19 -3.37 27.01
CA GLY A 324 8.61 -2.09 26.42
C GLY A 324 7.54 -1.02 26.39
N GLY A 325 6.43 -1.19 27.13
CA GLY A 325 5.32 -0.24 27.23
C GLY A 325 5.55 0.91 28.22
N SER A 326 6.80 1.24 28.55
CA SER A 326 7.13 2.33 29.48
C SER A 326 7.76 3.50 28.73
N ASN A 327 7.16 4.69 28.84
CA ASN A 327 7.71 5.90 28.22
C ASN A 327 9.10 6.29 28.77
N SER A 328 9.42 5.88 30.01
CA SER A 328 10.73 6.12 30.62
C SER A 328 11.87 5.40 29.91
N ASP A 329 11.58 4.40 29.08
CA ASP A 329 12.60 3.66 28.33
C ASP A 329 12.94 4.38 27.01
N VAL A 330 12.00 5.19 26.49
CA VAL A 330 12.08 5.77 25.14
C VAL A 330 12.18 7.29 25.09
N TYR A 331 11.99 8.01 26.21
CA TYR A 331 11.93 9.49 26.21
C TYR A 331 13.17 10.21 25.65
N ARG A 332 14.32 9.53 25.54
CA ARG A 332 15.56 10.08 24.95
C ARG A 332 15.77 9.68 23.49
N LEU A 333 14.96 8.77 22.95
CA LEU A 333 15.08 8.29 21.57
C LEU A 333 14.56 9.36 20.61
N LYS A 334 15.41 9.73 19.65
CA LYS A 334 15.16 10.71 18.60
C LYS A 334 15.71 10.19 17.27
N GLY A 335 15.14 10.65 16.17
CA GLY A 335 15.55 10.22 14.82
C GLY A 335 15.18 8.77 14.53
N VAL A 336 14.10 8.25 15.11
CA VAL A 336 13.59 6.92 14.81
C VAL A 336 12.91 6.92 13.44
N GLU A 337 13.36 6.02 12.56
CA GLU A 337 12.80 5.85 11.21
C GLU A 337 11.90 4.62 11.10
N GLN A 338 12.31 3.52 11.73
CA GLN A 338 11.56 2.26 11.71
C GLN A 338 11.65 1.58 13.07
N ILE A 339 10.58 0.90 13.48
CA ILE A 339 10.56 0.05 14.67
C ILE A 339 10.16 -1.36 14.25
N GLN A 340 10.90 -2.35 14.77
CA GLN A 340 10.59 -3.77 14.69
C GLN A 340 10.38 -4.32 16.11
N SER A 341 9.66 -5.44 16.22
CA SER A 341 9.27 -5.99 17.52
C SER A 341 9.37 -7.50 17.59
N THR A 342 9.85 -8.02 18.72
CA THR A 342 9.59 -9.40 19.16
C THR A 342 8.26 -9.46 19.93
N ASP A 343 7.93 -10.59 20.56
CA ASP A 343 6.74 -10.69 21.41
C ASP A 343 6.80 -9.69 22.59
N ARG A 344 7.99 -9.27 23.04
CA ARG A 344 8.20 -8.49 24.29
C ARG A 344 9.27 -7.39 24.24
N ALA A 345 9.85 -7.11 23.08
CA ALA A 345 10.86 -6.06 22.94
C ALA A 345 10.73 -5.33 21.61
N PHE A 346 11.26 -4.11 21.57
CA PHE A 346 11.33 -3.29 20.38
C PHE A 346 12.78 -3.03 19.99
N ALA A 347 13.03 -2.89 18.69
CA ALA A 347 14.28 -2.44 18.11
C ALA A 347 13.97 -1.33 17.09
N ALA A 348 14.51 -0.14 17.30
CA ALA A 348 14.38 1.01 16.41
C ALA A 348 15.63 1.17 15.56
N ILE A 349 15.46 1.34 14.26
CA ILE A 349 16.48 1.84 13.34
C ILE A 349 16.43 3.36 13.38
N LEU A 350 17.56 3.98 13.70
CA LEU A 350 17.72 5.43 13.76
C LEU A 350 18.26 5.98 12.43
N SER A 351 18.01 7.24 12.15
CA SER A 351 18.43 7.94 10.92
C SER A 351 19.95 8.03 10.72
N ASN A 352 20.73 7.78 11.75
CA ASN A 352 22.19 7.64 11.67
C ASN A 352 22.63 6.21 11.30
N GLY A 353 21.70 5.28 11.04
CA GLY A 353 21.92 3.87 10.74
C GLY A 353 22.28 3.00 11.95
N THR A 354 22.15 3.51 13.18
CA THR A 354 22.35 2.72 14.41
C THR A 354 21.02 2.18 14.94
N VAL A 355 21.09 1.28 15.92
CA VAL A 355 19.92 0.66 16.52
C VAL A 355 19.80 1.02 17.99
N ALA A 356 18.58 1.28 18.45
CA ALA A 356 18.24 1.37 19.86
C ALA A 356 17.18 0.33 20.21
N THR A 357 17.34 -0.35 21.35
CA THR A 357 16.40 -1.39 21.81
C THR A 357 15.82 -1.05 23.18
N TRP A 358 14.61 -1.52 23.45
CA TRP A 358 14.00 -1.43 24.77
C TRP A 358 12.96 -2.55 24.99
N GLY A 359 12.51 -2.72 26.23
CA GLY A 359 11.63 -3.81 26.66
C GLY A 359 12.38 -4.94 27.35
N MET A 360 11.87 -6.17 27.27
CA MET A 360 12.46 -7.30 28.00
C MET A 360 13.86 -7.62 27.48
N GLY A 361 14.90 -7.45 28.30
CA GLY A 361 16.30 -7.69 27.93
C GLY A 361 16.53 -9.08 27.30
N ASP A 362 16.05 -10.13 27.96
CA ASP A 362 16.13 -11.51 27.46
C ASP A 362 15.39 -11.75 26.14
N SER A 363 14.50 -10.84 25.71
CA SER A 363 13.75 -10.96 24.44
C SER A 363 14.25 -9.99 23.38
N GLY A 364 15.49 -9.49 23.52
CA GLY A 364 16.13 -8.57 22.57
C GLY A 364 16.01 -7.08 22.93
N GLY A 365 15.48 -6.76 24.12
CA GLY A 365 15.36 -5.38 24.60
C GLY A 365 16.70 -4.73 24.98
N ASP A 366 17.77 -5.52 25.08
CA ASP A 366 19.13 -5.05 25.29
C ASP A 366 20.05 -5.56 24.16
N CYS A 367 20.66 -4.63 23.43
CA CYS A 367 21.66 -4.91 22.39
C CYS A 367 23.07 -4.43 22.76
N GLY A 368 23.32 -4.08 24.03
CA GLY A 368 24.58 -3.50 24.49
C GLY A 368 25.83 -4.32 24.13
N GLU A 369 25.73 -5.65 24.15
CA GLU A 369 26.85 -6.55 23.78
C GLU A 369 27.25 -6.44 22.29
N VAL A 370 26.32 -6.04 21.42
CA VAL A 370 26.52 -5.98 19.96
C VAL A 370 26.35 -4.57 19.39
N GLN A 371 26.14 -3.56 20.25
CA GLN A 371 25.86 -2.17 19.86
C GLN A 371 26.90 -1.61 18.89
N ASP A 372 28.18 -1.94 19.11
CA ASP A 372 29.30 -1.48 18.27
C ASP A 372 29.27 -2.08 16.85
N LEU A 373 28.61 -3.22 16.67
CA LEU A 373 28.46 -3.94 15.40
C LEU A 373 27.22 -3.47 14.62
N LEU A 374 26.22 -2.88 15.29
CA LEU A 374 24.96 -2.43 14.68
C LEU A 374 25.13 -1.06 14.02
N ARG A 375 25.85 -1.02 12.90
CA ARG A 375 26.12 0.18 12.10
C ARG A 375 25.59 0.02 10.67
N GLN A 376 24.95 1.07 10.16
CA GLN A 376 24.32 1.05 8.83
C GLN A 376 23.36 -0.13 8.67
N VAL A 377 22.52 -0.35 9.69
CA VAL A 377 21.48 -1.37 9.66
C VAL A 377 20.44 -0.98 8.60
N GLN A 378 20.15 -1.90 7.68
CA GLN A 378 19.14 -1.70 6.63
C GLN A 378 17.80 -2.31 7.02
N GLU A 379 17.83 -3.47 7.68
CA GLU A 379 16.63 -4.23 8.01
C GLU A 379 16.85 -4.98 9.33
N ILE A 380 15.79 -5.14 10.11
CA ILE A 380 15.76 -5.99 11.30
C ILE A 380 14.62 -6.99 11.14
N GLN A 381 14.94 -8.27 11.34
CA GLN A 381 13.98 -9.36 11.40
C GLN A 381 13.92 -9.92 12.82
N ALA A 382 12.73 -10.34 13.24
CA ALA A 382 12.47 -10.79 14.61
C ALA A 382 11.94 -12.23 14.64
N SER A 383 12.48 -13.03 15.55
CA SER A 383 11.79 -14.23 16.06
C SER A 383 10.94 -13.84 17.27
N ALA A 384 10.35 -14.80 17.98
CA ALA A 384 9.53 -14.46 19.15
C ALA A 384 10.31 -13.77 20.28
N ARG A 385 11.64 -13.97 20.38
CA ARG A 385 12.49 -13.40 21.47
C ARG A 385 13.91 -13.00 21.06
N ALA A 386 14.19 -12.93 19.77
CA ALA A 386 15.50 -12.51 19.26
C ALA A 386 15.37 -11.68 17.99
N PHE A 387 16.42 -10.94 17.68
CA PHE A 387 16.51 -10.12 16.47
C PHE A 387 17.74 -10.51 15.63
N ALA A 388 17.62 -10.28 14.33
CA ALA A 388 18.69 -10.35 13.36
C ALA A 388 18.69 -9.09 12.49
N ALA A 389 19.75 -8.31 12.56
CA ALA A 389 19.95 -7.12 11.73
C ALA A 389 20.75 -7.47 10.48
N LEU A 390 20.24 -7.06 9.31
CA LEU A 390 20.97 -7.05 8.05
C LEU A 390 21.66 -5.70 7.88
N LEU A 391 22.99 -5.72 7.77
CA LEU A 391 23.81 -4.52 7.59
C LEU A 391 23.97 -4.19 6.09
N ALA A 392 24.31 -2.94 5.80
CA ALA A 392 24.51 -2.45 4.42
C ALA A 392 25.64 -3.16 3.65
N ASP A 393 26.58 -3.80 4.35
CA ASP A 393 27.64 -4.62 3.75
C ASP A 393 27.18 -6.07 3.45
N GLY A 394 25.93 -6.40 3.73
CA GLY A 394 25.35 -7.73 3.56
C GLY A 394 25.74 -8.73 4.65
N SER A 395 26.32 -8.27 5.77
CA SER A 395 26.54 -9.10 6.96
C SER A 395 25.34 -9.08 7.91
N VAL A 396 25.26 -10.06 8.81
CA VAL A 396 24.17 -10.19 9.78
C VAL A 396 24.70 -10.17 11.21
N VAL A 397 24.01 -9.44 12.09
CA VAL A 397 24.29 -9.38 13.52
C VAL A 397 23.03 -9.78 14.28
N THR A 398 23.15 -10.67 15.27
CA THR A 398 22.00 -11.15 16.06
C THR A 398 22.16 -10.85 17.55
N TRP A 399 21.03 -10.69 18.24
CA TRP A 399 20.97 -10.53 19.69
C TRP A 399 19.62 -11.01 20.27
N GLY A 400 19.53 -11.12 21.60
CA GLY A 400 18.36 -11.65 22.31
C GLY A 400 18.55 -13.09 22.81
N ASP A 401 17.46 -13.81 23.05
CA ASP A 401 17.51 -15.16 23.62
C ASP A 401 18.22 -16.14 22.67
N ARG A 402 19.27 -16.80 23.17
CA ARG A 402 20.07 -17.78 22.40
C ARG A 402 19.22 -18.96 21.94
N SER A 403 18.22 -19.36 22.71
CA SER A 403 17.30 -20.46 22.40
C SER A 403 16.26 -20.08 21.34
N TYR A 404 16.24 -18.80 20.92
CA TYR A 404 15.34 -18.24 19.91
C TYR A 404 16.11 -17.66 18.72
N GLY A 405 17.39 -18.03 18.57
CA GLY A 405 18.22 -17.62 17.43
C GLY A 405 19.03 -16.33 17.66
N GLY A 406 19.09 -15.83 18.89
CA GLY A 406 19.89 -14.64 19.25
C GLY A 406 21.40 -14.82 19.16
N ASP A 407 21.90 -16.05 18.96
CA ASP A 407 23.33 -16.36 18.80
C ASP A 407 23.63 -17.02 17.46
N SER A 408 24.25 -16.26 16.55
CA SER A 408 24.66 -16.68 15.21
C SER A 408 26.18 -16.93 15.09
N ARG A 409 26.96 -16.86 16.19
CA ARG A 409 28.43 -16.90 16.15
C ARG A 409 29.00 -18.12 15.42
N ARG A 410 28.30 -19.26 15.49
CA ARG A 410 28.70 -20.51 14.82
C ARG A 410 28.64 -20.44 13.30
N VAL A 411 27.76 -19.61 12.75
CA VAL A 411 27.55 -19.45 11.30
C VAL A 411 27.96 -18.08 10.80
N GLN A 412 28.48 -17.21 11.67
CA GLN A 412 28.93 -15.86 11.33
C GLN A 412 29.83 -15.78 10.07
N PRO A 413 30.79 -16.71 9.84
CA PRO A 413 31.59 -16.67 8.61
C PRO A 413 30.81 -16.91 7.32
N GLU A 414 29.63 -17.56 7.40
CA GLU A 414 28.74 -17.82 6.26
C GLU A 414 27.70 -16.71 6.06
N LEU A 415 27.46 -15.86 7.07
CA LEU A 415 26.51 -14.73 7.05
C LEU A 415 27.10 -13.50 6.35
N VAL A 416 27.50 -13.68 5.09
CA VAL A 416 28.04 -12.64 4.21
C VAL A 416 27.30 -12.61 2.88
N ASN A 417 27.14 -11.42 2.30
CA ASN A 417 26.33 -11.16 1.12
C ASN A 417 24.89 -11.68 1.27
N VAL A 418 24.32 -11.53 2.47
CA VAL A 418 22.92 -11.82 2.75
C VAL A 418 22.06 -10.74 2.09
N ARG A 419 20.95 -11.16 1.49
CA ARG A 419 19.98 -10.25 0.85
C ARG A 419 18.62 -10.22 1.56
N GLN A 420 18.29 -11.27 2.31
CA GLN A 420 16.99 -11.43 2.96
C GLN A 420 17.13 -12.39 4.14
N ILE A 421 16.40 -12.13 5.21
CA ILE A 421 16.30 -12.98 6.40
C ILE A 421 14.83 -13.37 6.60
N ALA A 422 14.57 -14.63 6.90
CA ALA A 422 13.27 -15.13 7.34
C ALA A 422 13.39 -15.73 8.75
N ALA A 423 12.35 -15.60 9.56
CA ALA A 423 12.32 -16.07 10.95
C ALA A 423 11.14 -17.02 11.21
N SER A 424 11.38 -18.09 11.96
CA SER A 424 10.34 -18.88 12.63
C SER A 424 10.19 -18.39 14.08
N GLU A 425 9.43 -19.09 14.94
CA GLU A 425 9.30 -18.71 16.35
C GLU A 425 10.66 -18.66 17.06
N ARG A 426 11.61 -19.53 16.70
CA ARG A 426 12.90 -19.69 17.41
C ARG A 426 14.14 -19.79 16.54
N ALA A 427 14.03 -19.76 15.22
CA ALA A 427 15.16 -19.90 14.32
C ALA A 427 15.10 -18.89 13.18
N PHE A 428 16.20 -18.76 12.46
CA PHE A 428 16.33 -17.88 11.31
C PHE A 428 16.95 -18.61 10.12
N ALA A 429 16.62 -18.14 8.92
CA ALA A 429 17.21 -18.54 7.66
C ALA A 429 17.55 -17.29 6.82
N ALA A 430 18.81 -17.16 6.43
CA ALA A 430 19.30 -16.08 5.57
C ALA A 430 19.49 -16.59 4.14
N ILE A 431 18.96 -15.84 3.17
CA ILE A 431 19.22 -16.05 1.74
C ILE A 431 20.39 -15.17 1.34
N ARG A 432 21.41 -15.76 0.73
CA ARG A 432 22.57 -15.04 0.18
C ARG A 432 22.32 -14.62 -1.27
N HIS A 433 23.07 -13.64 -1.75
CA HIS A 433 22.98 -13.18 -3.15
C HIS A 433 23.28 -14.26 -4.19
N ASP A 434 24.02 -15.31 -3.82
CA ASP A 434 24.27 -16.48 -4.67
C ASP A 434 23.11 -17.51 -4.67
N GLY A 435 22.03 -17.22 -3.94
CA GLY A 435 20.85 -18.08 -3.80
C GLY A 435 21.02 -19.22 -2.80
N SER A 436 22.15 -19.30 -2.09
CA SER A 436 22.35 -20.27 -1.00
C SER A 436 21.69 -19.81 0.30
N VAL A 437 21.45 -20.76 1.21
CA VAL A 437 20.76 -20.52 2.48
C VAL A 437 21.66 -20.89 3.67
N VAL A 438 21.68 -20.03 4.68
CA VAL A 438 22.36 -20.26 5.96
C VAL A 438 21.32 -20.17 7.07
N CYS A 439 21.23 -21.20 7.91
CA CYS A 439 20.26 -21.27 9.01
C CYS A 439 20.97 -21.26 10.36
N TRP A 440 20.31 -20.73 11.39
CA TRP A 440 20.77 -20.81 12.78
C TRP A 440 19.60 -20.78 13.77
N GLY A 441 19.90 -21.13 15.02
CA GLY A 441 18.91 -21.40 16.06
C GLY A 441 18.72 -22.90 16.29
N PRO A 442 17.71 -23.31 17.07
CA PRO A 442 17.44 -24.71 17.35
C PRO A 442 17.03 -25.49 16.09
N ALA A 443 17.53 -26.70 15.95
CA ALA A 443 17.34 -27.52 14.75
C ALA A 443 15.87 -27.93 14.57
N GLU A 444 15.17 -28.20 15.67
CA GLU A 444 13.74 -28.52 15.69
C GLU A 444 12.87 -27.35 15.23
N TYR A 445 13.39 -26.12 15.25
CA TYR A 445 12.70 -24.95 14.72
C TYR A 445 13.21 -24.52 13.33
N GLY A 446 14.00 -25.37 12.66
CA GLY A 446 14.53 -25.13 11.31
C GLY A 446 15.87 -24.39 11.26
N GLY A 447 16.57 -24.29 12.39
CA GLY A 447 17.91 -23.71 12.49
C GLY A 447 19.02 -24.54 11.85
N ASP A 448 18.70 -25.70 11.26
CA ASP A 448 19.65 -26.57 10.56
C ASP A 448 19.07 -27.08 9.23
N SER A 449 19.70 -26.71 8.12
CA SER A 449 19.33 -27.12 6.76
C SER A 449 20.35 -28.07 6.10
N ARG A 450 21.33 -28.60 6.85
CA ARG A 450 22.45 -29.37 6.28
C ARG A 450 22.01 -30.57 5.43
N MET A 451 20.91 -31.24 5.81
CA MET A 451 20.38 -32.39 5.08
C MET A 451 19.85 -32.04 3.69
N VAL A 452 19.32 -30.82 3.52
CA VAL A 452 18.74 -30.35 2.25
C VAL A 452 19.58 -29.28 1.56
N ARG A 453 20.76 -28.93 2.10
CA ARG A 453 21.64 -27.88 1.56
C ARG A 453 21.92 -28.03 0.06
N HIS A 454 22.10 -29.27 -0.41
CA HIS A 454 22.36 -29.58 -1.81
C HIS A 454 21.15 -29.34 -2.75
N LEU A 455 19.94 -29.21 -2.18
CA LEU A 455 18.70 -28.91 -2.90
C LEU A 455 18.35 -27.41 -2.87
N LEU A 456 18.89 -26.66 -1.90
CA LEU A 456 18.66 -25.21 -1.72
C LEU A 456 19.56 -24.39 -2.66
N VAL A 457 19.28 -24.48 -3.96
CA VAL A 457 20.00 -23.77 -5.02
C VAL A 457 19.05 -22.80 -5.72
N ASP A 458 19.53 -21.56 -5.96
CA ASP A 458 18.73 -20.49 -6.56
C ASP A 458 17.42 -20.24 -5.77
N VAL A 459 17.53 -20.15 -4.45
CA VAL A 459 16.38 -19.85 -3.59
C VAL A 459 15.90 -18.43 -3.85
N ARG A 460 14.64 -18.28 -4.22
CA ARG A 460 13.99 -16.98 -4.44
C ARG A 460 13.40 -16.42 -3.16
N GLU A 461 12.71 -17.27 -2.42
CA GLU A 461 11.93 -16.88 -1.26
C GLU A 461 11.93 -17.99 -0.23
N ILE A 462 11.85 -17.64 1.05
CA ILE A 462 11.67 -18.56 2.17
C ILE A 462 10.42 -18.14 2.93
N GLN A 463 9.52 -19.10 3.13
CA GLN A 463 8.36 -18.97 4.00
C GLN A 463 8.57 -19.83 5.26
N ALA A 464 8.25 -19.27 6.42
CA ALA A 464 8.44 -19.92 7.72
C ALA A 464 7.09 -20.19 8.37
N ALA A 465 6.89 -21.42 8.84
CA ALA A 465 5.84 -21.76 9.79
C ALA A 465 6.33 -21.43 11.20
N ARG A 466 5.43 -20.88 12.03
CA ARG A 466 5.78 -20.41 13.38
C ARG A 466 6.48 -21.49 14.21
N ASP A 467 5.92 -22.70 14.24
CA ASP A 467 6.38 -23.80 15.11
C ASP A 467 7.56 -24.59 14.50
N GLY A 468 8.27 -24.05 13.50
CA GLY A 468 9.62 -24.53 13.15
C GLY A 468 9.86 -25.09 11.75
N GLY A 469 8.84 -25.13 10.88
CA GLY A 469 9.02 -25.50 9.48
C GLY A 469 9.51 -24.31 8.65
N PHE A 470 10.38 -24.55 7.67
CA PHE A 470 10.68 -23.61 6.60
C PHE A 470 10.41 -24.25 5.24
N ALA A 471 10.02 -23.44 4.27
CA ALA A 471 9.82 -23.84 2.88
C ALA A 471 10.47 -22.80 1.95
N ALA A 472 11.44 -23.24 1.15
CA ALA A 472 12.08 -22.43 0.12
C ALA A 472 11.41 -22.63 -1.25
N LEU A 473 11.05 -21.53 -1.91
CA LEU A 473 10.68 -21.52 -3.32
C LEU A 473 11.94 -21.30 -4.17
N LEU A 474 12.27 -22.28 -5.00
CA LEU A 474 13.44 -22.24 -5.88
C LEU A 474 13.12 -21.54 -7.21
N GLY A 475 14.14 -21.04 -7.90
CA GLY A 475 13.94 -20.32 -9.16
C GLY A 475 13.40 -21.16 -10.33
N ASN A 476 13.51 -22.48 -10.23
CA ASN A 476 12.87 -23.42 -11.14
C ASN A 476 11.38 -23.72 -10.81
N GLY A 477 10.82 -23.08 -9.78
CA GLY A 477 9.43 -23.26 -9.35
C GLY A 477 9.18 -24.52 -8.50
N ARG A 478 10.24 -25.19 -8.03
CA ARG A 478 10.13 -26.28 -7.04
C ARG A 478 10.19 -25.75 -5.62
N VAL A 479 9.75 -26.57 -4.67
CA VAL A 479 9.79 -26.27 -3.24
C VAL A 479 10.63 -27.30 -2.50
N VAL A 480 11.40 -26.82 -1.52
CA VAL A 480 12.18 -27.64 -0.59
C VAL A 480 11.90 -27.14 0.82
N SER A 481 11.54 -28.04 1.73
CA SER A 481 11.33 -27.70 3.14
C SER A 481 12.41 -28.31 4.05
N TRP A 482 12.57 -27.72 5.24
CA TRP A 482 13.38 -28.26 6.34
C TRP A 482 12.83 -27.82 7.70
N GLY A 483 13.33 -28.41 8.79
CA GLY A 483 12.86 -28.18 10.16
C GLY A 483 12.08 -29.39 10.70
N ASP A 484 11.18 -29.17 11.66
CA ASP A 484 10.37 -30.25 12.23
C ASP A 484 9.45 -30.88 11.15
N PRO A 485 9.61 -32.19 10.83
CA PRO A 485 8.78 -32.87 9.84
C PRO A 485 7.28 -32.82 10.17
N THR A 486 6.94 -32.83 11.46
CA THR A 486 5.55 -32.76 11.96
C THR A 486 4.88 -31.45 11.58
N PHE A 487 5.66 -30.36 11.53
CA PHE A 487 5.17 -29.00 11.27
C PHE A 487 5.50 -28.51 9.85
N GLY A 488 5.64 -29.45 8.90
CA GLY A 488 5.85 -29.12 7.48
C GLY A 488 7.31 -28.92 7.08
N GLY A 489 8.26 -29.28 7.94
CA GLY A 489 9.68 -29.31 7.63
C GLY A 489 10.06 -30.37 6.58
N ASP A 490 9.19 -31.33 6.26
CA ASP A 490 9.43 -32.31 5.18
C ASP A 490 8.26 -32.35 4.18
N CYS A 491 8.52 -31.90 2.95
CA CYS A 491 7.59 -31.90 1.83
C CYS A 491 7.89 -33.02 0.80
N SER A 492 8.80 -33.95 1.11
CA SER A 492 9.23 -35.02 0.18
C SER A 492 8.08 -35.86 -0.35
N LEU A 493 7.07 -36.13 0.48
CA LEU A 493 5.86 -36.88 0.10
C LEU A 493 5.01 -36.20 -0.98
N VAL A 494 5.11 -34.88 -1.11
CA VAL A 494 4.34 -34.08 -2.09
C VAL A 494 5.25 -33.37 -3.09
N ALA A 495 6.56 -33.64 -3.08
CA ALA A 495 7.55 -32.95 -3.91
C ALA A 495 7.27 -33.07 -5.41
N ASP A 496 6.71 -34.20 -5.86
CA ASP A 496 6.33 -34.41 -7.26
C ASP A 496 5.16 -33.53 -7.73
N GLN A 497 4.36 -33.04 -6.78
CA GLN A 497 3.21 -32.16 -7.02
C GLN A 497 3.60 -30.68 -6.93
N LEU A 498 4.68 -30.34 -6.21
CA LEU A 498 5.20 -28.99 -6.02
C LEU A 498 6.09 -28.54 -7.20
N LYS A 499 5.47 -28.42 -8.38
CA LYS A 499 6.10 -27.96 -9.63
C LYS A 499 5.38 -26.72 -10.14
N ASP A 500 6.13 -25.72 -10.60
CA ASP A 500 5.56 -24.43 -11.00
C ASP A 500 4.76 -23.76 -9.87
N VAL A 501 5.30 -23.79 -8.65
CA VAL A 501 4.72 -23.06 -7.52
C VAL A 501 4.86 -21.56 -7.76
N ARG A 502 3.76 -20.84 -7.56
CA ARG A 502 3.66 -19.38 -7.69
C ARG A 502 3.82 -18.69 -6.33
N HIS A 503 3.19 -19.23 -5.29
CA HIS A 503 3.15 -18.64 -3.95
C HIS A 503 3.08 -19.74 -2.88
N ILE A 504 3.63 -19.47 -1.70
CA ILE A 504 3.55 -20.36 -0.52
C ILE A 504 3.01 -19.54 0.64
N GLN A 505 2.05 -20.10 1.37
CA GLN A 505 1.52 -19.54 2.62
C GLN A 505 1.74 -20.54 3.76
N ALA A 506 2.00 -20.05 4.97
CA ALA A 506 2.21 -20.88 6.15
C ALA A 506 1.18 -20.58 7.26
N THR A 507 0.77 -21.60 8.00
CA THR A 507 0.15 -21.46 9.34
C THR A 507 1.21 -21.68 10.41
N ILE A 508 0.82 -21.89 11.68
CA ILE A 508 1.81 -22.24 12.72
C ILE A 508 2.57 -23.54 12.42
N GLY A 509 2.02 -24.47 11.63
CA GLY A 509 2.64 -25.78 11.45
C GLY A 509 2.24 -26.53 10.19
N ALA A 510 1.76 -25.82 9.17
CA ALA A 510 1.49 -26.38 7.86
C ALA A 510 1.74 -25.33 6.78
N PHE A 511 1.87 -25.80 5.54
CA PHE A 511 2.07 -24.95 4.37
C PHE A 511 1.03 -25.27 3.30
N ALA A 512 0.71 -24.25 2.51
CA ALA A 512 -0.12 -24.34 1.32
C ALA A 512 0.56 -23.62 0.16
N ALA A 513 0.79 -24.33 -0.94
CA ALA A 513 1.38 -23.79 -2.16
C ALA A 513 0.31 -23.65 -3.26
N ILE A 514 0.29 -22.48 -3.90
CA ILE A 514 -0.53 -22.22 -5.10
C ILE A 514 0.34 -22.49 -6.33
N LEU A 515 -0.07 -23.42 -7.17
CA LEU A 515 0.58 -23.73 -8.45
C LEU A 515 0.13 -22.74 -9.53
N LYS A 516 0.92 -22.55 -10.60
CA LYS A 516 0.57 -21.66 -11.73
C LYS A 516 -0.76 -22.01 -12.41
N ASN A 517 -1.20 -23.26 -12.31
CA ASN A 517 -2.50 -23.72 -12.84
C ASN A 517 -3.68 -23.48 -11.87
N GLY A 518 -3.46 -22.79 -10.75
CA GLY A 518 -4.48 -22.49 -9.75
C GLY A 518 -4.87 -23.65 -8.83
N ARG A 519 -4.16 -24.78 -8.87
CA ARG A 519 -4.31 -25.87 -7.88
C ARG A 519 -3.53 -25.57 -6.61
N VAL A 520 -3.99 -26.14 -5.50
CA VAL A 520 -3.32 -26.05 -4.20
C VAL A 520 -2.74 -27.39 -3.80
N VAL A 521 -1.54 -27.36 -3.22
CA VAL A 521 -0.89 -28.51 -2.57
C VAL A 521 -0.54 -28.11 -1.15
N THR A 522 -0.92 -28.92 -0.16
CA THR A 522 -0.60 -28.69 1.25
C THR A 522 0.28 -29.78 1.82
N TRP A 523 1.03 -29.44 2.86
CA TRP A 523 1.80 -30.40 3.68
C TRP A 523 1.99 -29.87 5.10
N GLY A 524 2.47 -30.73 6.00
CA GLY A 524 2.63 -30.45 7.43
C GLY A 524 1.49 -30.99 8.28
N HIS A 525 1.30 -30.45 9.49
CA HIS A 525 0.41 -31.05 10.47
C HIS A 525 -1.06 -30.97 10.01
N PRO A 526 -1.84 -32.09 10.00
CA PRO A 526 -3.24 -32.08 9.58
C PRO A 526 -4.12 -31.11 10.38
N CYS A 527 -3.99 -31.11 11.71
CA CYS A 527 -4.63 -30.13 12.61
C CYS A 527 -4.16 -28.67 12.46
N CYS A 528 -3.30 -28.35 11.50
CA CYS A 528 -2.90 -26.98 11.15
C CYS A 528 -3.24 -26.63 9.68
N GLY A 529 -4.04 -27.47 9.01
CA GLY A 529 -4.42 -27.28 7.60
C GLY A 529 -3.50 -27.98 6.61
N GLY A 530 -2.64 -28.91 7.05
CA GLY A 530 -1.75 -29.68 6.19
C GLY A 530 -2.45 -30.71 5.29
N ASP A 531 -3.73 -31.00 5.52
CA ASP A 531 -4.53 -31.94 4.73
C ASP A 531 -5.72 -31.22 4.05
N ILE A 532 -5.83 -31.42 2.73
CA ILE A 532 -6.91 -30.91 1.87
C ILE A 532 -7.64 -32.02 1.13
N SER A 533 -7.46 -33.30 1.51
CA SER A 533 -8.06 -34.46 0.83
C SER A 533 -9.57 -34.31 0.60
N SER A 534 -10.31 -33.73 1.55
CA SER A 534 -11.75 -33.46 1.44
C SER A 534 -12.13 -32.28 0.53
N PHE A 535 -11.17 -31.45 0.13
CA PHE A 535 -11.39 -30.19 -0.62
C PHE A 535 -10.67 -30.13 -1.96
N GLN A 536 -9.95 -31.18 -2.37
CA GLN A 536 -9.14 -31.19 -3.60
C GLN A 536 -9.93 -30.82 -4.85
N ASP A 537 -11.19 -31.27 -4.96
CA ASP A 537 -12.03 -30.98 -6.12
C ASP A 537 -12.56 -29.55 -6.14
N THR A 538 -12.72 -28.94 -4.97
CA THR A 538 -13.23 -27.57 -4.81
C THR A 538 -12.13 -26.52 -4.98
N LEU A 539 -10.91 -26.81 -4.53
CA LEU A 539 -9.75 -25.90 -4.59
C LEU A 539 -9.13 -25.85 -6.00
N ARG A 540 -9.87 -25.30 -6.96
CA ARG A 540 -9.43 -25.04 -8.33
C ARG A 540 -9.47 -23.55 -8.64
N ASN A 541 -8.54 -23.07 -9.46
CA ASN A 541 -8.42 -21.66 -9.83
C ASN A 541 -8.25 -20.72 -8.62
N VAL A 542 -7.49 -21.16 -7.61
CA VAL A 542 -7.17 -20.36 -6.43
C VAL A 542 -6.31 -19.17 -6.83
N GLN A 543 -6.75 -17.97 -6.46
CA GLN A 543 -6.04 -16.71 -6.70
C GLN A 543 -5.18 -16.32 -5.52
N GLU A 544 -5.63 -16.59 -4.29
CA GLU A 544 -4.95 -16.16 -3.08
C GLU A 544 -5.25 -17.12 -1.93
N ILE A 545 -4.31 -17.24 -0.99
CA ILE A 545 -4.50 -17.98 0.26
C ILE A 545 -4.13 -17.08 1.42
N GLN A 546 -5.05 -16.92 2.36
CA GLN A 546 -4.82 -16.27 3.65
C GLN A 546 -4.77 -17.31 4.77
N SER A 547 -4.04 -17.01 5.84
CA SER A 547 -3.81 -17.94 6.95
C SER A 547 -4.26 -17.35 8.28
N ALA A 548 -5.11 -18.08 9.00
CA ALA A 548 -5.25 -17.94 10.44
C ALA A 548 -4.18 -18.76 11.16
N LYS A 549 -4.21 -18.80 12.50
CA LYS A 549 -3.20 -19.54 13.28
C LYS A 549 -3.08 -21.01 12.86
N ARG A 550 -4.19 -21.71 12.61
CA ARG A 550 -4.20 -23.17 12.29
C ARG A 550 -5.05 -23.54 11.08
N ALA A 551 -5.54 -22.56 10.35
CA ALA A 551 -6.46 -22.75 9.24
C ALA A 551 -6.07 -21.85 8.07
N PHE A 552 -6.48 -22.22 6.88
CA PHE A 552 -6.30 -21.42 5.67
C PHE A 552 -7.67 -21.04 5.09
N ALA A 553 -7.70 -19.96 4.33
CA ALA A 553 -8.82 -19.53 3.51
C ALA A 553 -8.31 -19.18 2.10
N ALA A 554 -8.77 -19.91 1.09
CA ALA A 554 -8.45 -19.67 -0.30
C ALA A 554 -9.54 -18.85 -0.99
N VAL A 555 -9.16 -17.80 -1.71
CA VAL A 555 -10.05 -17.03 -2.59
C VAL A 555 -9.94 -17.60 -4.02
N LEU A 556 -11.07 -18.04 -4.57
CA LEU A 556 -11.17 -18.62 -5.91
C LEU A 556 -11.41 -17.51 -6.96
N SER A 557 -11.15 -17.81 -8.23
CA SER A 557 -11.37 -16.86 -9.34
C SER A 557 -12.83 -16.44 -9.56
N ASP A 558 -13.79 -17.21 -9.05
CA ASP A 558 -15.22 -16.87 -9.06
C ASP A 558 -15.64 -15.98 -7.87
N GLY A 559 -14.67 -15.59 -7.03
CA GLY A 559 -14.85 -14.80 -5.83
C GLY A 559 -15.27 -15.60 -4.60
N SER A 560 -15.44 -16.93 -4.70
CA SER A 560 -15.76 -17.80 -3.57
C SER A 560 -14.60 -18.05 -2.63
N VAL A 561 -14.89 -18.31 -1.35
CA VAL A 561 -13.89 -18.62 -0.34
C VAL A 561 -14.03 -20.05 0.15
N VAL A 562 -12.91 -20.77 0.19
CA VAL A 562 -12.86 -22.12 0.74
C VAL A 562 -11.86 -22.10 1.89
N SER A 563 -12.33 -22.33 3.12
CA SER A 563 -11.46 -22.49 4.27
C SER A 563 -11.34 -23.95 4.69
N TRP A 564 -10.15 -24.32 5.19
CA TRP A 564 -9.86 -25.67 5.69
C TRP A 564 -8.91 -25.63 6.90
N GLY A 565 -8.86 -26.73 7.64
CA GLY A 565 -8.18 -26.84 8.94
C GLY A 565 -9.16 -27.22 10.05
N PRO A 566 -8.83 -26.97 11.33
CA PRO A 566 -9.73 -27.26 12.44
C PRO A 566 -10.95 -26.33 12.47
N LYS A 567 -12.15 -26.89 12.69
CA LYS A 567 -13.41 -26.13 12.80
C LYS A 567 -13.35 -24.98 13.80
N GLY A 568 -12.75 -25.22 14.97
CA GLY A 568 -12.59 -24.20 16.01
C GLY A 568 -11.61 -23.06 15.67
N HIS A 569 -10.99 -23.07 14.49
CA HIS A 569 -10.10 -22.02 13.98
C HIS A 569 -10.59 -21.45 12.63
N GLY A 570 -11.86 -21.66 12.27
CA GLY A 570 -12.40 -21.25 10.97
C GLY A 570 -12.17 -22.23 9.82
N GLY A 571 -11.54 -23.38 10.11
CA GLY A 571 -11.37 -24.48 9.15
C GLY A 571 -12.64 -25.31 9.04
N SER A 572 -13.63 -24.84 8.30
CA SER A 572 -14.85 -25.59 7.99
C SER A 572 -15.40 -25.17 6.63
N ASP A 573 -15.96 -26.17 5.92
CA ASP A 573 -16.52 -26.21 4.56
C ASP A 573 -16.83 -24.88 3.84
N VAL A 574 -16.62 -24.90 2.51
CA VAL A 574 -16.90 -23.87 1.50
C VAL A 574 -17.84 -22.75 1.99
N VAL A 575 -17.26 -21.65 2.45
CA VAL A 575 -18.01 -20.42 2.70
C VAL A 575 -18.17 -19.71 1.36
N ARG A 576 -19.29 -19.96 0.68
CA ARG A 576 -19.61 -19.29 -0.59
C ARG A 576 -19.94 -17.81 -0.35
N VAL A 577 -18.92 -17.02 -0.05
CA VAL A 577 -18.97 -15.56 -0.14
C VAL A 577 -18.72 -15.22 -1.60
N LYS A 578 -19.53 -14.38 -2.25
CA LYS A 578 -19.25 -13.97 -3.64
C LYS A 578 -18.42 -12.69 -3.64
N GLU A 579 -17.50 -12.60 -4.60
CA GLU A 579 -16.70 -11.41 -4.88
C GLU A 579 -15.88 -10.89 -3.67
N VAL A 580 -15.17 -11.75 -2.94
CA VAL A 580 -14.30 -11.31 -1.83
C VAL A 580 -13.13 -10.46 -2.33
N GLU A 581 -12.95 -9.28 -1.74
CA GLU A 581 -11.83 -8.37 -2.00
C GLU A 581 -10.69 -8.55 -0.98
N GLN A 582 -11.01 -8.80 0.30
CA GLN A 582 -10.03 -8.91 1.38
C GLN A 582 -10.43 -9.99 2.39
N VAL A 583 -9.47 -10.76 2.91
CA VAL A 583 -9.66 -11.71 4.01
C VAL A 583 -8.62 -11.47 5.10
N HIS A 584 -9.08 -11.30 6.33
CA HIS A 584 -8.26 -11.14 7.52
C HIS A 584 -8.56 -12.25 8.52
N ALA A 585 -7.59 -12.56 9.39
CA ALA A 585 -7.71 -13.64 10.36
C ALA A 585 -7.32 -13.19 11.77
N THR A 586 -8.08 -13.64 12.77
CA THR A 586 -7.64 -13.70 14.18
C THR A 586 -6.97 -15.06 14.43
N THR A 587 -6.66 -15.39 15.69
CA THR A 587 -6.12 -16.72 15.98
C THR A 587 -7.09 -17.86 15.68
N ARG A 588 -8.40 -17.61 15.66
CA ARG A 588 -9.43 -18.67 15.55
C ARG A 588 -10.62 -18.35 14.63
N ALA A 589 -10.60 -17.21 13.95
CA ALA A 589 -11.68 -16.79 13.07
C ALA A 589 -11.12 -16.07 11.84
N PHE A 590 -11.95 -15.99 10.80
CA PHE A 590 -11.71 -15.18 9.61
C PHE A 590 -12.81 -14.15 9.47
N ALA A 591 -12.47 -13.03 8.85
CA ALA A 591 -13.40 -12.02 8.38
C ALA A 591 -13.07 -11.67 6.93
N ALA A 592 -14.08 -11.59 6.07
CA ALA A 592 -13.94 -11.22 4.67
C ALA A 592 -14.78 -9.99 4.37
N ILE A 593 -14.25 -9.12 3.50
CA ILE A 593 -14.98 -8.01 2.87
C ILE A 593 -15.29 -8.43 1.43
N SER A 594 -16.56 -8.46 1.06
CA SER A 594 -16.99 -8.65 -0.32
C SER A 594 -17.03 -7.33 -1.09
N SER A 595 -17.04 -7.43 -2.41
CA SER A 595 -17.07 -6.30 -3.32
C SER A 595 -18.33 -5.44 -3.17
N ASP A 596 -19.43 -6.00 -2.68
CA ASP A 596 -20.64 -5.26 -2.34
C ASP A 596 -20.55 -4.55 -0.98
N GLY A 597 -19.38 -4.56 -0.34
CA GLY A 597 -19.11 -3.94 0.96
C GLY A 597 -19.59 -4.75 2.15
N ARG A 598 -20.19 -5.94 1.95
CA ARG A 598 -20.62 -6.78 3.07
C ARG A 598 -19.43 -7.39 3.78
N ILE A 599 -19.58 -7.52 5.10
CA ILE A 599 -18.57 -8.10 5.98
C ILE A 599 -19.15 -9.40 6.52
N MET A 600 -18.39 -10.49 6.35
CA MET A 600 -18.78 -11.81 6.83
C MET A 600 -17.65 -12.35 7.71
N ALA A 601 -18.01 -12.89 8.87
CA ALA A 601 -17.07 -13.57 9.74
C ALA A 601 -17.46 -15.04 9.95
N TRP A 602 -16.46 -15.91 10.10
CA TRP A 602 -16.67 -17.32 10.39
C TRP A 602 -15.54 -17.90 11.25
N GLY A 603 -15.84 -19.02 11.92
CA GLY A 603 -14.92 -19.69 12.85
C GLY A 603 -15.43 -19.64 14.29
N SER A 604 -14.54 -19.53 15.27
CA SER A 604 -14.93 -19.51 16.68
C SER A 604 -15.72 -18.23 17.02
N PRO A 605 -16.98 -18.31 17.48
CA PRO A 605 -17.78 -17.12 17.82
C PRO A 605 -17.11 -16.26 18.89
N GLU A 606 -16.49 -16.90 19.89
CA GLU A 606 -15.76 -16.23 20.97
C GLU A 606 -14.54 -15.44 20.48
N HIS A 607 -14.07 -15.65 19.26
CA HIS A 607 -12.86 -14.99 18.72
C HIS A 607 -13.17 -14.16 17.46
N GLY A 608 -14.42 -13.70 17.34
CA GLY A 608 -14.88 -12.85 16.23
C GLY A 608 -15.43 -13.62 15.03
N GLY A 609 -15.64 -14.94 15.15
CA GLY A 609 -16.20 -15.77 14.07
C GLY A 609 -17.71 -15.62 13.86
N ASP A 610 -18.38 -14.74 14.61
CA ASP A 610 -19.77 -14.38 14.43
C ASP A 610 -19.92 -12.85 14.55
N CYS A 611 -20.39 -12.21 13.48
CA CYS A 611 -20.62 -10.76 13.41
C CYS A 611 -22.10 -10.38 13.37
N SER A 612 -23.02 -11.33 13.57
CA SER A 612 -24.49 -11.09 13.51
C SER A 612 -24.96 -10.01 14.49
N ARG A 613 -24.30 -9.90 15.65
CA ARG A 613 -24.61 -8.89 16.68
C ARG A 613 -24.35 -7.46 16.24
N VAL A 614 -23.48 -7.26 15.26
CA VAL A 614 -23.10 -5.93 14.73
C VAL A 614 -23.49 -5.78 13.27
N GLU A 615 -24.30 -6.68 12.71
CA GLU A 615 -24.67 -6.67 11.28
C GLU A 615 -25.33 -5.36 10.85
N SER A 616 -26.16 -4.75 11.70
CA SER A 616 -26.75 -3.42 11.43
C SER A 616 -25.68 -2.35 11.29
N ASP A 617 -24.68 -2.35 12.18
CA ASP A 617 -23.61 -1.36 12.18
C ASP A 617 -22.65 -1.59 11.01
N LEU A 618 -22.40 -2.85 10.65
CA LEU A 618 -21.65 -3.24 9.46
C LEU A 618 -22.35 -2.86 8.16
N SER A 619 -23.68 -2.94 8.13
CA SER A 619 -24.47 -2.52 6.96
C SER A 619 -24.53 -1.00 6.76
N ASN A 620 -24.21 -0.23 7.80
CA ASN A 620 -24.20 1.23 7.79
C ASN A 620 -22.80 1.83 7.51
N LEU A 621 -21.75 0.98 7.43
CA LEU A 621 -20.40 1.34 6.98
C LEU A 621 -20.33 1.53 5.46
#